data_AF-A0A952DE82-F1
#
_entry.id   AF-A0A952DE82-F1
#
_cell.length_a   1.000
_cell.length_b   1.000
_cell.length_c   1.000
_cell.angle_alpha   90.00
_cell.angle_beta   90.00
_cell.angle_gamma   90.00
#
_symmetry.space_group_name_H-M   'P 1'
#
loop_
_entity.id
_entity.type
_entity.pdbx_description
1 polymer ?
#
loop_
_entity_poly.entity_id
_entity_poly.type
_entity_poly.pdbx_seq_one_letter_code
_entity_poly.pdbx_strand_id
1 'polypeptide(L)'
;VRKRRKRKPTEPVPVVVQTRPAHEIAIEALNALYIKKLWQKGEVKRYYSELTDIVRRYLNHRYNIDAAEMTTAEILQSVSHIRMNEEPKQQLMQLLNLSDLVKFAKLIPGINEHEMAFSNAKLLVELTALKTDDHADDNA
;
A
#
# COMPACT_ATOMS: atom_id res chain seq x y z
N VAL A 1 29.16 -13.89 -18.97
CA VAL A 1 28.09 -13.46 -19.89
C VAL A 1 26.77 -13.31 -19.12
N ARG A 2 26.36 -12.08 -18.79
CA ARG A 2 25.14 -11.80 -17.99
C ARG A 2 23.90 -11.92 -18.88
N LYS A 3 23.03 -12.91 -18.65
CA LYS A 3 21.76 -13.10 -19.37
C LYS A 3 20.78 -11.99 -18.98
N ARG A 4 20.57 -11.02 -19.89
CA ARG A 4 19.49 -10.02 -19.81
C ARG A 4 18.13 -10.76 -19.86
N ARG A 5 17.39 -10.74 -18.75
CA ARG A 5 15.99 -11.18 -18.71
C ARG A 5 15.16 -10.24 -19.59
N LYS A 6 14.61 -10.77 -20.68
CA LYS A 6 13.71 -10.07 -21.59
C LYS A 6 12.45 -9.68 -20.80
N ARG A 7 12.16 -8.38 -20.73
CA ARG A 7 10.91 -7.84 -20.16
C ARG A 7 9.75 -8.31 -21.03
N LYS A 8 8.76 -8.97 -20.42
CA LYS A 8 7.51 -9.31 -21.10
C LYS A 8 6.73 -8.01 -21.35
N PRO A 9 5.99 -7.89 -22.47
CA PRO A 9 5.11 -6.76 -22.70
C PRO A 9 4.07 -6.73 -21.58
N THR A 10 3.96 -5.62 -20.87
CA THR A 10 2.90 -5.38 -19.89
C THR A 10 1.60 -5.33 -20.67
N GLU A 11 0.80 -6.41 -20.59
CA GLU A 11 -0.58 -6.36 -21.07
C GLU A 11 -1.30 -5.22 -20.34
N PRO A 12 -2.05 -4.36 -21.06
CA PRO A 12 -2.86 -3.34 -20.42
C PRO A 12 -3.90 -4.07 -19.56
N VAL A 13 -3.68 -4.08 -18.25
CA VAL A 13 -4.69 -4.52 -17.28
C VAL A 13 -5.96 -3.73 -17.58
N PRO A 14 -7.11 -4.39 -17.78
CA PRO A 14 -8.35 -3.70 -18.07
C PRO A 14 -8.59 -2.70 -16.94
N VAL A 15 -8.67 -1.42 -17.30
CA VAL A 15 -9.05 -0.34 -16.39
C VAL A 15 -10.51 -0.59 -16.05
N VAL A 16 -10.75 -1.45 -15.06
CA VAL A 16 -12.06 -1.55 -14.43
C VAL A 16 -12.28 -0.16 -13.88
N VAL A 17 -13.20 0.59 -14.49
CA VAL A 17 -13.69 1.86 -13.97
C VAL A 17 -14.38 1.49 -12.66
N GLN A 18 -13.59 1.41 -11.58
CA GLN A 18 -14.10 1.09 -10.27
C GLN A 18 -14.89 2.31 -9.81
N THR A 19 -16.22 2.21 -9.92
CA THR A 19 -17.17 3.23 -9.48
C THR A 19 -17.11 3.48 -7.98
N ARG A 20 -16.47 2.58 -7.22
CA ARG A 20 -16.29 2.68 -5.76
C ARG A 20 -15.05 3.50 -5.42
N PRO A 21 -15.08 4.31 -4.36
CA PRO A 21 -13.93 5.10 -3.96
C PRO A 21 -12.77 4.21 -3.51
N ALA A 22 -11.54 4.64 -3.81
CA ALA A 22 -10.33 3.85 -3.57
C ALA A 22 -10.18 3.37 -2.10
N HIS A 23 -10.63 4.17 -1.13
CA HIS A 23 -10.52 3.84 0.28
C HIS A 23 -11.44 2.69 0.69
N GLU A 24 -12.67 2.60 0.15
CA GLU A 24 -13.57 1.49 0.42
C GLU A 24 -12.98 0.16 -0.06
N ILE A 25 -12.43 0.15 -1.27
CA ILE A 25 -11.81 -1.05 -1.87
C ILE A 25 -10.62 -1.49 -1.02
N ALA A 26 -9.80 -0.55 -0.57
CA ALA A 26 -8.65 -0.85 0.28
C ALA A 26 -9.08 -1.37 1.66
N ILE A 27 -10.09 -0.78 2.30
CA ILE A 27 -10.62 -1.24 3.60
C ILE A 27 -11.21 -2.65 3.48
N GLU A 28 -11.99 -2.92 2.42
CA GLU A 28 -12.54 -4.25 2.16
C GLU A 28 -11.42 -5.30 2.00
N ALA A 29 -10.38 -4.98 1.23
CA ALA A 29 -9.24 -5.85 1.03
C ALA A 29 -8.43 -6.07 2.32
N LEU A 30 -8.24 -5.02 3.14
CA LEU A 30 -7.59 -5.13 4.46
C LEU A 30 -8.40 -6.04 5.40
N ASN A 31 -9.72 -5.89 5.44
CA ASN A 31 -10.59 -6.75 6.25
C ASN A 31 -10.50 -8.21 5.79
N ALA A 32 -10.51 -8.45 4.47
CA ALA A 32 -10.32 -9.80 3.92
C ALA A 32 -8.96 -10.39 4.32
N LEU A 33 -7.89 -9.59 4.30
CA LEU A 33 -6.56 -10.01 4.74
C LEU A 33 -6.53 -10.35 6.24
N TYR A 34 -7.20 -9.55 7.07
CA TYR A 34 -7.30 -9.77 8.51
C TYR A 34 -7.95 -11.12 8.83
N ILE A 35 -9.05 -11.46 8.15
CA ILE A 35 -9.78 -12.72 8.34
C ILE A 35 -8.92 -13.94 7.97
N LYS A 36 -8.04 -13.82 6.97
CA LYS A 36 -7.16 -14.93 6.54
C LYS A 36 -6.19 -15.37 7.64
N LYS A 37 -5.85 -14.50 8.60
CA LYS A 37 -4.91 -14.76 9.72
C LYS A 37 -3.59 -15.38 9.24
N LEU A 38 -3.05 -14.89 8.13
CA LEU A 38 -1.89 -15.50 7.45
C LEU A 38 -0.65 -15.56 8.34
N TRP A 39 -0.31 -14.48 9.04
CA TRP A 39 0.86 -14.45 9.91
C TRP A 39 0.73 -15.42 11.11
N GLN A 40 -0.48 -15.65 11.62
CA GLN A 40 -0.75 -16.62 12.69
C GLN A 40 -0.58 -18.08 12.20
N LYS A 41 -0.73 -18.32 10.90
CA LYS A 41 -0.49 -19.61 10.25
C LYS A 41 0.97 -19.82 9.85
N GLY A 42 1.87 -18.89 10.22
CA GLY A 42 3.27 -18.91 9.79
C GLY A 42 3.50 -18.39 8.36
N GLU A 43 2.47 -17.97 7.63
CA GLU A 43 2.57 -17.39 6.29
C GLU A 43 2.95 -15.89 6.32
N VAL A 44 3.93 -15.53 7.14
CA VAL A 44 4.33 -14.13 7.42
C VAL A 44 4.74 -13.39 6.14
N LYS A 45 5.57 -14.00 5.29
CA LYS A 45 5.99 -13.38 4.02
C LYS A 45 4.82 -13.09 3.09
N ARG A 46 3.84 -13.99 3.06
CA ARG A 46 2.63 -13.83 2.24
C ARG A 46 1.76 -12.72 2.81
N TYR A 47 1.61 -12.67 4.14
CA TYR A 47 0.91 -11.59 4.83
C TYR A 47 1.45 -10.21 4.44
N TYR A 48 2.76 -9.96 4.57
CA TYR A 48 3.35 -8.67 4.18
C TYR A 48 3.29 -8.40 2.68
N SER A 49 3.35 -9.45 1.85
CA SER A 49 3.20 -9.30 0.40
C SER A 49 1.79 -8.84 0.03
N GLU A 50 0.74 -9.45 0.60
CA GLU A 50 -0.65 -9.04 0.37
C GLU A 50 -0.93 -7.67 1.01
N LEU A 51 -0.44 -7.40 2.21
CA LEU A 51 -0.63 -6.12 2.90
C LEU A 51 -0.05 -4.94 2.09
N THR A 52 1.19 -5.08 1.60
CA THR A 52 1.81 -4.03 0.79
C THR A 52 1.20 -3.91 -0.60
N ASP A 53 0.71 -5.01 -1.18
CA ASP A 53 0.01 -4.97 -2.47
C ASP A 53 -1.30 -4.18 -2.37
N ILE A 54 -2.08 -4.37 -1.28
CA ILE A 54 -3.29 -3.59 -1.03
C ILE A 54 -2.98 -2.09 -0.96
N VAL A 55 -1.94 -1.72 -0.21
CA VAL A 55 -1.52 -0.32 -0.07
C VAL A 55 -1.00 0.26 -1.40
N ARG A 56 -0.23 -0.51 -2.17
CA ARG A 56 0.25 -0.10 -3.50
C ARG A 56 -0.91 0.17 -4.45
N ARG A 57 -1.90 -0.73 -4.50
CA ARG A 57 -3.12 -0.54 -5.31
C ARG A 57 -3.92 0.66 -4.84
N TYR A 58 -4.01 0.88 -3.53
CA TYR A 58 -4.67 2.06 -2.98
C TYR A 58 -3.99 3.35 -3.47
N LEU A 59 -2.66 3.43 -3.38
CA LEU A 59 -1.90 4.58 -3.86
C LEU A 59 -2.06 4.80 -5.36
N ASN A 60 -2.10 3.72 -6.15
CA ASN A 60 -2.35 3.79 -7.58
C ASN A 60 -3.73 4.38 -7.88
N HIS A 61 -4.79 3.85 -7.30
CA HIS A 61 -6.14 4.37 -7.53
C HIS A 61 -6.36 5.79 -6.99
N ARG A 62 -5.76 6.13 -5.83
CA ARG A 62 -6.00 7.41 -5.16
C ARG A 62 -5.18 8.55 -5.74
N TYR A 63 -3.91 8.30 -6.05
CA TYR A 63 -2.93 9.32 -6.43
C TYR A 63 -2.38 9.14 -7.85
N ASN A 64 -2.87 8.15 -8.60
CA ASN A 64 -2.45 7.84 -9.96
C ASN A 64 -0.93 7.61 -10.10
N ILE A 65 -0.31 7.03 -9.05
CA ILE A 65 1.09 6.60 -9.08
C ILE A 65 1.19 5.10 -9.34
N ASP A 66 2.12 4.66 -10.18
CA ASP A 66 2.25 3.24 -10.52
C ASP A 66 2.99 2.44 -9.42
N ALA A 67 2.47 2.49 -8.19
CA ALA A 67 3.11 1.92 -7.01
C ALA A 67 3.28 0.39 -7.07
N ALA A 68 2.58 -0.31 -7.98
CA ALA A 68 2.77 -1.73 -8.21
C ALA A 68 4.16 -2.02 -8.80
N GLU A 69 4.60 -1.21 -9.75
CA GLU A 69 5.87 -1.36 -10.47
C GLU A 69 7.05 -0.64 -9.79
N MET A 70 6.78 0.16 -8.77
CA MET A 70 7.79 0.96 -8.07
C MET A 70 8.46 0.21 -6.91
N THR A 71 9.72 0.53 -6.67
CA THR A 71 10.42 0.14 -5.43
C THR A 71 9.91 0.94 -4.24
N THR A 72 10.15 0.45 -3.02
CA THR A 72 9.81 1.17 -1.79
C THR A 72 10.37 2.60 -1.78
N ALA A 73 11.62 2.78 -2.21
CA ALA A 73 12.25 4.10 -2.26
C ALA A 73 11.55 5.06 -3.25
N GLU A 74 11.19 4.56 -4.44
CA GLU A 74 10.48 5.35 -5.45
C GLU A 74 9.06 5.73 -4.99
N ILE A 75 8.36 4.83 -4.30
CA ILE A 75 7.04 5.12 -3.71
C ILE A 75 7.18 6.25 -2.68
N LEU A 76 8.15 6.14 -1.76
CA LEU A 76 8.38 7.12 -0.71
C LEU A 76 8.78 8.50 -1.28
N GLN A 77 9.58 8.51 -2.35
CA GLN A 77 9.89 9.74 -3.07
C GLN A 77 8.63 10.32 -3.73
N SER A 78 7.80 9.52 -4.37
CA SER A 78 6.61 9.99 -5.07
C SER A 78 5.58 10.60 -4.12
N VAL A 79 5.34 9.96 -2.96
CA VAL A 79 4.43 10.53 -1.94
C VAL A 79 4.96 11.81 -1.32
N SER A 80 6.27 12.05 -1.32
CA SER A 80 6.84 13.31 -0.85
C SER A 80 6.48 14.50 -1.76
N HIS A 81 6.24 14.25 -3.05
CA HIS A 81 5.83 15.25 -4.03
C HIS A 81 4.30 15.44 -4.09
N ILE A 82 3.54 14.58 -3.43
CA ILE A 82 2.07 14.65 -3.36
C ILE A 82 1.66 15.49 -2.14
N ARG A 83 0.54 16.20 -2.24
CA ARG A 83 -0.14 16.84 -1.10
C ARG A 83 -0.74 15.77 -0.17
N MET A 84 0.13 15.12 0.57
CA MET A 84 -0.18 14.13 1.60
C MET A 84 0.36 14.64 2.93
N ASN A 85 -0.39 14.44 4.01
CA ASN A 85 0.05 14.82 5.33
C ASN A 85 1.24 13.94 5.78
N GLU A 86 2.05 14.48 6.68
CA GLU A 86 3.24 13.79 7.18
C GLU A 86 2.90 12.48 7.90
N GLU A 87 1.81 12.45 8.69
CA GLU A 87 1.41 11.26 9.42
C GLU A 87 1.12 10.05 8.50
N PRO A 88 0.24 10.13 7.47
CA PRO A 88 0.09 9.08 6.46
C PRO A 88 1.40 8.67 5.78
N LYS A 89 2.30 9.61 5.46
CA LYS A 89 3.62 9.28 4.88
C LYS A 89 4.47 8.44 5.84
N GLN A 90 4.47 8.79 7.13
CA GLN A 90 5.18 8.02 8.15
C GLN A 90 4.62 6.59 8.26
N GLN A 91 3.28 6.43 8.24
CA GLN A 91 2.65 5.11 8.26
C GLN A 91 3.05 4.25 7.07
N LEU A 92 3.04 4.84 5.86
CA LEU A 92 3.49 4.18 4.65
C LEU A 92 4.96 3.76 4.71
N MET A 93 5.83 4.66 5.19
CA MET A 93 7.26 4.39 5.33
C MET A 93 7.54 3.24 6.28
N GLN A 94 6.94 3.26 7.48
CA GLN A 94 7.12 2.19 8.46
C GLN A 94 6.63 0.84 7.91
N LEU A 95 5.48 0.83 7.24
CA LEU A 95 4.92 -0.39 6.65
C LEU A 95 5.82 -0.98 5.56
N LEU A 96 6.25 -0.17 4.59
CA LEU A 96 7.05 -0.67 3.46
C LEU A 96 8.43 -1.14 3.92
N ASN A 97 9.08 -0.39 4.82
CA ASN A 97 10.38 -0.77 5.37
C ASN A 97 10.31 -2.10 6.13
N LEU A 98 9.30 -2.26 7.01
CA LEU A 98 9.10 -3.50 7.75
C LEU A 98 8.85 -4.68 6.80
N SER A 99 7.99 -4.47 5.79
CA SER A 99 7.72 -5.49 4.77
C SER A 99 9.00 -5.92 4.03
N ASP A 100 9.86 -4.98 3.65
CA ASP A 100 11.11 -5.30 2.96
C ASP A 100 12.08 -6.09 3.86
N LEU A 101 12.18 -5.75 5.14
CA LEU A 101 12.97 -6.52 6.11
C LEU A 101 12.45 -7.97 6.24
N VAL A 102 11.13 -8.15 6.28
CA VAL A 102 10.52 -9.50 6.34
C VAL A 102 10.77 -10.29 5.06
N LYS A 103 10.56 -9.66 3.90
CA LYS A 103 10.63 -10.34 2.60
C LYS A 103 12.06 -10.69 2.20
N PHE A 104 13.01 -9.79 2.47
CA PHE A 104 14.38 -9.88 1.98
C PHE A 104 15.41 -10.16 3.09
N ALA A 105 15.26 -9.56 4.27
CA ALA A 105 16.21 -9.73 5.38
C ALA A 105 15.86 -10.89 6.33
N LYS A 106 14.78 -11.65 6.05
CA LYS A 106 14.29 -12.77 6.88
C LYS A 106 13.99 -12.34 8.33
N LEU A 107 13.66 -11.07 8.55
CA LEU A 107 13.16 -10.61 9.84
C LEU A 107 11.90 -11.40 10.22
N ILE A 108 11.82 -11.83 11.48
CA ILE A 108 10.63 -12.42 12.07
C ILE A 108 10.05 -11.36 13.01
N PRO A 109 9.01 -10.62 12.59
CA PRO A 109 8.40 -9.60 13.43
C PRO A 109 7.69 -10.25 14.62
N GLY A 110 7.65 -9.55 15.74
CA GLY A 110 6.79 -9.87 16.86
C GLY A 110 5.32 -9.58 16.57
N ILE A 111 4.45 -10.05 17.46
CA ILE A 111 3.00 -9.85 17.38
C ILE A 111 2.65 -8.37 17.23
N ASN A 112 3.27 -7.51 18.07
CA ASN A 112 3.04 -6.07 18.03
C ASN A 112 3.41 -5.46 16.67
N GLU A 113 4.48 -5.93 16.01
CA GLU A 113 4.87 -5.42 14.68
C GLU A 113 3.89 -5.84 13.58
N HIS A 114 3.26 -7.01 13.69
CA HIS A 114 2.19 -7.42 12.78
C HIS A 114 0.94 -6.54 12.95
N GLU A 115 0.57 -6.24 14.18
CA GLU A 115 -0.58 -5.38 14.51
C GLU A 115 -0.33 -3.92 14.14
N MET A 116 0.87 -3.41 14.40
CA MET A 116 1.29 -2.08 13.95
C MET A 116 1.29 -2.00 12.42
N ALA A 117 1.83 -2.99 11.70
CA ALA A 117 1.80 -2.98 10.24
C ALA A 117 0.38 -2.90 9.68
N PHE A 118 -0.56 -3.66 10.27
CA PHE A 118 -1.96 -3.61 9.88
C PHE A 118 -2.59 -2.25 10.18
N SER A 119 -2.36 -1.74 11.40
CA SER A 119 -2.87 -0.45 11.85
C SER A 119 -2.36 0.70 10.98
N ASN A 120 -1.07 0.67 10.62
CA ASN A 120 -0.45 1.66 9.74
C ASN A 120 -1.10 1.65 8.35
N ALA A 121 -1.35 0.47 7.78
CA ALA A 121 -2.03 0.35 6.49
C ALA A 121 -3.47 0.87 6.54
N LYS A 122 -4.21 0.57 7.61
CA LYS A 122 -5.59 1.03 7.79
C LYS A 122 -5.65 2.54 8.02
N LEU A 123 -4.84 3.07 8.93
CA LEU A 123 -4.79 4.49 9.25
C LEU A 123 -4.35 5.33 8.05
N LEU A 124 -3.40 4.84 7.27
CA LEU A 124 -3.00 5.45 5.99
C LEU A 124 -4.23 5.70 5.10
N VAL A 125 -5.08 4.68 4.91
CA VAL A 125 -6.28 4.75 4.06
C VAL A 125 -7.34 5.67 4.65
N GLU A 126 -7.59 5.58 5.97
CA GLU A 126 -8.62 6.39 6.65
C GLU A 126 -8.26 7.88 6.68
N LEU A 127 -7.02 8.23 7.03
CA LEU A 127 -6.57 9.62 7.09
C LEU A 127 -6.55 10.32 5.72
N THR A 128 -6.32 9.55 4.66
CA THR A 128 -6.30 10.07 3.28
C THR A 128 -7.66 10.04 2.61
N ALA A 129 -8.64 9.34 3.19
CA ALA A 129 -10.05 9.41 2.83
C ALA A 129 -10.70 10.68 3.42
N LEU A 130 -10.57 10.90 4.72
CA LEU A 130 -11.27 11.95 5.47
C LEU A 130 -10.89 13.39 5.12
N LYS A 131 -9.69 13.62 4.59
CA LYS A 131 -9.15 14.98 4.34
C LYS A 131 -9.28 15.43 2.89
N THR A 132 -10.26 14.91 2.16
CA THR A 132 -10.53 15.31 0.76
C THR A 132 -11.68 16.32 0.64
N ASP A 133 -12.39 16.63 1.72
CA ASP A 133 -13.61 17.43 1.71
C ASP A 133 -13.41 18.91 2.12
N ASP A 134 -12.27 19.54 1.82
CA ASP A 134 -12.02 20.95 2.19
C ASP A 134 -11.57 21.87 1.04
N HIS A 135 -11.91 21.57 -0.22
CA HIS A 135 -11.90 22.58 -1.29
C HIS A 135 -13.00 22.33 -2.32
N ALA A 136 -14.25 22.37 -1.86
CA ALA A 136 -15.42 22.54 -2.69
C ALA A 136 -16.27 23.71 -2.16
N ASP A 137 -15.68 24.90 -2.05
CA ASP A 137 -16.44 26.16 -2.07
C ASP A 137 -15.50 27.32 -2.38
N ASP A 138 -15.31 27.59 -3.68
CA ASP A 138 -14.81 28.87 -4.17
C ASP A 138 -15.62 29.21 -5.44
N ASN A 139 -16.93 29.38 -5.23
CA ASN A 139 -17.80 30.02 -6.20
C ASN A 139 -19.04 30.63 -5.52
N ALA A 140 -18.85 31.79 -4.89
CA ALA A 140 -19.87 32.83 -4.75
C ALA A 140 -19.22 34.19 -4.48
#